data_AF-A0A4V1Z863-F1
#
_entry.id   AF-A0A4V1Z863-F1
#
_cell.length_a   1.000
_cell.length_b   1.000
_cell.length_c   1.000
_cell.angle_alpha   90.00
_cell.angle_beta   90.00
_cell.angle_gamma   90.00
#
_symmetry.space_group_name_H-M   'P 1'
#
loop_
_entity.id
_entity.type
_entity.pdbx_description
1 polymer ?
#
loop_
_entity_poly.entity_id
_entity_poly.type
_entity_poly.pdbx_seq_one_letter_code
_entity_poly.pdbx_strand_id
1 'polypeptide(L)' 'MRTLEQVLLNINNEDPEHTIYAERPWTIKSNAIVCLEDSIDVPSNLSYFLEIFLVLDVIEDLGSDSMQRIIEYAEYDS' A
#
# COMPACT_ATOMS: atom_id res chain seq x y z
N MET A 1 -6.68 -12.49 0.67
CA MET A 1 -5.74 -11.44 1.11
C MET A 1 -4.41 -11.65 0.41
N ARG A 2 -3.77 -10.56 -0.01
CA ARG A 2 -2.43 -10.56 -0.63
C ARG A 2 -1.42 -10.08 0.41
N THR A 3 -0.15 -10.34 0.19
CA THR A 3 0.91 -9.66 0.95
C THR A 3 1.12 -8.25 0.39
N LEU A 4 1.65 -7.34 1.21
CA LEU A 4 2.00 -5.99 0.78
C LEU A 4 2.97 -6.00 -0.41
N GLU A 5 3.95 -6.91 -0.41
CA GLU A 5 4.85 -7.14 -1.55
C GLU A 5 4.09 -7.43 -2.85
N GLN A 6 3.12 -8.35 -2.80
CA GLN A 6 2.33 -8.72 -3.98
C GLN A 6 1.46 -7.57 -4.50
N VAL A 7 0.95 -6.72 -3.61
CA VAL A 7 0.21 -5.52 -4.00
C VAL A 7 1.16 -4.54 -4.69
N LEU A 8 2.29 -4.21 -4.06
CA LEU A 8 3.27 -3.25 -4.59
C LEU A 8 3.91 -3.71 -5.91
N LEU A 9 4.19 -5.00 -6.08
CA LEU A 9 4.70 -5.56 -7.33
C LEU A 9 3.69 -5.48 -8.49
N ASN A 10 2.40 -5.42 -8.19
CA ASN A 10 1.32 -5.34 -9.19
C ASN A 10 0.65 -3.97 -9.21
N ILE A 11 1.24 -2.96 -8.57
CA ILE A 11 0.60 -1.65 -8.34
C ILE A 11 0.14 -0.95 -9.62
N ASN A 12 0.87 -1.12 -10.73
CA ASN A 12 0.52 -0.57 -12.04
C ASN A 12 -0.76 -1.17 -12.65
N ASN A 13 -1.26 -2.29 -12.10
CA ASN A 13 -2.50 -2.94 -12.51
C ASN A 13 -3.65 -2.65 -11.53
N GLU A 14 -3.39 -1.96 -10.42
CA GLU A 14 -4.43 -1.54 -9.48
C GLU A 14 -5.05 -0.21 -9.93
N ASP A 15 -6.26 0.08 -9.43
CA ASP A 15 -6.93 1.34 -9.71
C ASP A 15 -6.26 2.49 -8.92
N PRO A 16 -5.80 3.57 -9.57
CA PRO A 16 -5.20 4.72 -8.88
C PRO A 16 -6.10 5.39 -7.84
N GLU A 17 -7.43 5.27 -7.98
CA GLU A 17 -8.41 5.83 -7.03
C GLU A 17 -8.60 4.95 -5.77
N HIS A 18 -7.95 3.78 -5.70
CA HIS A 18 -8.03 2.90 -4.55
C HIS A 18 -6.94 3.18 -3.50
N THR A 19 -7.20 2.71 -2.29
CA THR A 19 -6.32 2.78 -1.12
C THR A 19 -5.84 1.39 -0.71
N ILE A 20 -4.59 1.29 -0.30
CA ILE A 20 -4.00 0.09 0.29
C ILE A 20 -4.23 0.15 1.80
N TYR A 21 -4.74 -0.95 2.36
CA TYR A 21 -4.80 -1.16 3.81
C TYR A 21 -3.95 -2.38 4.16
N ALA A 22 -3.12 -2.27 5.20
CA ALA A 22 -2.18 -3.32 5.59
C ALA A 22 -2.09 -3.54 7.11
N GLU A 23 -1.76 -4.76 7.50
CA GLU A 23 -1.54 -5.15 8.89
C GLU A 23 -0.25 -4.53 9.44
N ARG A 24 -0.36 -3.87 10.60
CA ARG A 24 0.79 -3.32 11.35
C ARG A 24 1.52 -4.43 12.13
N PRO A 25 2.85 -4.35 12.31
CA PRO A 25 3.76 -3.38 11.70
C PRO A 25 3.89 -3.64 10.20
N TRP A 26 4.09 -2.58 9.40
CA TRP A 26 4.18 -2.74 7.95
C TRP A 26 5.49 -3.40 7.55
N THR A 27 5.35 -4.54 6.90
CA THR A 27 6.44 -5.29 6.29
C THR A 27 5.97 -5.80 4.95
N ILE A 28 6.90 -6.17 4.08
CA ILE A 28 6.56 -6.79 2.78
C ILE A 28 5.67 -8.04 2.92
N LYS A 29 5.66 -8.70 4.09
CA LYS A 29 4.85 -9.89 4.38
C LYS A 29 3.50 -9.58 5.02
N SER A 30 3.24 -8.32 5.40
CA SER A 30 1.98 -7.92 6.04
C SER A 30 0.81 -8.22 5.11
N ASN A 31 -0.30 -8.70 5.68
CA ASN A 31 -1.52 -8.90 4.94
C ASN A 31 -2.05 -7.54 4.48
N ALA A 32 -2.45 -7.45 3.22
CA ALA A 32 -2.93 -6.23 2.60
C ALA A 32 -4.17 -6.48 1.73
N ILE A 33 -4.97 -5.44 1.61
CA ILE A 33 -6.09 -5.33 0.67
C ILE A 33 -6.00 -4.00 -0.07
N VAL A 34 -6.69 -3.95 -1.21
CA VAL A 34 -6.87 -2.75 -2.02
C VAL A 34 -8.37 -2.54 -2.17
N CYS A 35 -8.86 -1.36 -1.83
CA CYS A 35 -10.27 -0.98 -1.99
C CYS A 35 -10.42 0.54 -2.04
N LEU A 36 -11.59 1.02 -2.44
CA LEU A 36 -11.93 2.44 -2.30
C LEU A 36 -11.79 2.91 -0.85
N GLU A 37 -11.32 4.14 -0.70
CA GLU A 37 -11.46 4.88 0.55
C GLU A 37 -12.96 4.93 0.93
N ASP A 38 -13.29 4.77 2.21
CA ASP A 38 -14.66 4.62 2.74
C ASP A 38 -15.38 3.28 2.44
N SER A 39 -14.69 2.26 1.96
CA SER A 39 -15.28 0.91 1.91
C SER A 39 -15.58 0.41 3.33
N ILE A 40 -16.86 0.14 3.61
CA ILE A 40 -17.35 -0.33 4.93
C ILE A 40 -16.73 -1.69 5.33
N ASP A 41 -16.12 -2.40 4.38
CA ASP A 41 -15.65 -3.77 4.55
C ASP A 41 -14.13 -3.89 4.86
N VAL A 42 -13.44 -2.80 5.23
CA VAL A 42 -12.04 -2.89 5.67
C VAL A 42 -11.95 -3.65 6.99
N PRO A 43 -11.22 -4.79 7.07
CA PRO A 43 -11.07 -5.53 8.31
C PRO A 43 -10.40 -4.70 9.41
N SER A 44 -10.94 -4.77 10.63
CA SER A 44 -10.48 -3.99 11.79
C SER A 44 -9.00 -4.18 12.19
N ASN A 45 -8.35 -5.24 11.72
CA ASN A 45 -6.93 -5.50 11.98
C ASN A 45 -6.00 -4.87 10.93
N LEU A 46 -6.54 -4.20 9.91
CA LEU A 46 -5.78 -3.46 8.93
C LEU A 46 -5.81 -1.96 9.24
N SER A 47 -4.77 -1.27 8.83
CA SER A 47 -4.66 0.19 8.94
C SER A 47 -4.40 0.78 7.55
N TYR A 48 -4.81 2.03 7.36
CA TYR A 48 -4.47 2.81 6.16
C TYR A 48 -2.96 2.72 5.91
N PHE A 49 -2.56 2.24 4.74
CA PHE A 49 -1.15 2.21 4.33
C PHE A 49 -0.85 3.44 3.47
N LEU A 50 -1.35 3.47 2.23
CA LEU A 50 -1.20 4.57 1.28
C LEU A 50 -2.27 4.49 0.17
N GLU A 51 -2.64 5.62 -0.40
CA GLU A 51 -3.39 5.69 -1.67
C GLU A 51 -2.51 5.24 -2.85
N ILE A 52 -3.10 4.60 -3.85
CA ILE A 52 -2.33 3.99 -4.95
C ILE A 52 -1.63 5.04 -5.81
N PHE A 53 -2.26 6.19 -6.08
CA PHE A 53 -1.61 7.26 -6.83
C PHE A 53 -0.35 7.77 -6.12
N LEU A 54 -0.34 7.86 -4.78
CA LEU A 54 0.86 8.21 -4.01
C LEU A 54 1.96 7.16 -4.16
N VAL A 55 1.61 5.87 -4.15
CA VAL A 55 2.58 4.80 -4.37
C VAL A 55 3.19 4.87 -5.77
N LEU A 56 2.39 5.18 -6.79
CA LEU A 56 2.86 5.34 -8.16
C LEU A 56 3.84 6.52 -8.29
N ASP A 57 3.50 7.67 -7.70
CA ASP A 57 4.38 8.85 -7.65
C ASP A 57 5.71 8.52 -6.96
N VAL A 58 5.65 7.81 -5.83
CA VAL A 58 6.83 7.38 -5.07
C VAL A 58 7.69 6.38 -5.87
N ILE A 59 7.10 5.45 -6.62
CA ILE A 59 7.87 4.48 -7.42
C ILE A 59 8.58 5.14 -8.60
N GLU A 60 7.91 6.09 -9.28
CA GLU A 60 8.47 6.82 -10.42
C GLU A 60 9.77 7.54 -10.03
N ASP A 61 9.83 8.07 -8.80
CA ASP A 61 11.00 8.78 -8.26
C ASP A 61 12.15 7.87 -7.79
N LEU A 62 11.92 6.57 -7.51
CA LEU A 62 12.80 5.80 -6.61
C LEU A 62 13.61 4.64 -7.22
N GLY A 63 13.23 4.09 -8.38
CA GLY A 63 13.94 2.93 -8.94
C GLY A 63 13.88 1.66 -8.07
N SER A 64 14.82 0.71 -8.23
CA SER A 64 14.73 -0.67 -7.69
C SER A 64 14.78 -0.84 -6.16
N ASP A 65 15.04 0.22 -5.38
CA ASP A 65 14.98 0.24 -3.90
C ASP A 65 13.60 0.74 -3.38
N SER A 66 12.58 0.69 -4.23
CA SER A 66 11.28 1.33 -4.00
C SER A 66 10.52 0.80 -2.78
N MET A 67 10.53 -0.51 -2.50
CA MET A 67 9.62 -1.08 -1.48
C MET A 67 9.90 -0.63 -0.04
N GLN A 68 11.16 -0.62 0.38
CA GLN A 68 11.53 -0.18 1.73
C GLN A 68 11.20 1.31 1.91
N ARG A 69 11.45 2.11 0.87
CA ARG A 69 11.19 3.56 0.88
C ARG A 69 9.70 3.88 0.85
N ILE A 70 8.88 3.09 0.17
CA ILE A 70 7.40 3.21 0.23
C ILE A 70 6.91 2.93 1.65
N ILE A 71 7.44 1.89 2.32
CA ILE A 71 7.08 1.60 3.72
C ILE A 71 7.51 2.76 4.62
N GLU A 72 8.73 3.29 4.46
CA GLU A 72 9.18 4.46 5.23
C GLU A 72 8.31 5.69 4.97
N TYR A 73 7.93 5.94 3.72
CA TYR A 73 7.04 7.04 3.35
C TYR A 73 5.67 6.89 4.03
N ALA A 74 5.07 5.70 3.97
CA ALA A 74 3.79 5.41 4.62
C ALA A 74 3.85 5.68 6.13
N GLU A 75 4.97 5.35 6.80
CA GLU A 75 5.15 5.60 8.24
C GLU A 75 5.19 7.10 8.59
N TYR A 76 5.56 7.96 7.64
CA TYR A 76 5.53 9.41 7.82
C TYR A 76 4.20 10.06 7.43
N ASP A 77 3.46 9.46 6.50
CA ASP A 77 2.16 9.95 6.02
C ASP A 77 1.00 9.62 6.99
N SER A 78 1.14 8.55 7.77
CA SER A 78 0.10 8.00 8.65
C SER A 78 -0.11 8.70 9.99
#